data_AF-A0A6G1D1H8-F1
#
_entry.id   AF-A0A6G1D1H8-F1
#
_cell.length_a   1.000
_cell.length_b   1.000
_cell.length_c   1.000
_cell.angle_alpha   90.00
_cell.angle_beta   90.00
_cell.angle_gamma   90.00
#
_symmetry.space_group_name_H-M   'P 1'
#
loop_
_entity.id
_entity.type
_entity.pdbx_description
1 polymer ?
#
loop_
_entity_poly.entity_id
_entity_poly.type
_entity_poly.pdbx_seq_one_letter_code
_entity_poly.pdbx_strand_id
1 'polypeptide(L)'
;MAAPLASAVSDEVELARARCRELHDRVAASPSLPRQPALRSLLRLVATELRFLDSSRPESDQGARRPLSSNLPHLAALHHLLAHPAVRCPSRLAPLPGVDFACAFRSRVSWALISARNPSRLAWAPATDGLRARVAAVLDSARGAPPATRPEKLLLVFARGIGADPARGLLEEFGAVEIDLLVDFVGEADHDEEEGWVSVSLRPNEDMRNFRAFEIDVAGCGGEMLSAPPPPPLPSPEMEVDEDSGESLDGEFSIFVGKMNIGSRELMNLDTTALVAIVSGISNGGVGKLMSTPEAETRARFKCNYKFVMDQAHSELQSPILVELGNAVDGKKCIVCETVNSEFKEIVTMCGGPKEKTRASQLLKQLIVVPDSPSARMMDLPTTRKLAMKNKVVFGTGDHWRAPTLTANMGFVRAVSQSGMPLLTIEHRPRALIGL
;
A
#
# COMPACT_ATOMS: atom_id res chain seq x y z
N MET A 1 -5.74 -51.12 -29.25
CA MET A 1 -4.46 -50.40 -29.08
C MET A 1 -4.70 -49.24 -28.13
N ALA A 2 -4.27 -49.37 -26.87
CA ALA A 2 -4.28 -48.29 -25.89
C ALA A 2 -2.83 -48.06 -25.45
N ALA A 3 -2.28 -46.90 -25.81
CA ALA A 3 -0.99 -46.39 -25.34
C ALA A 3 -1.27 -45.23 -24.33
N PRO A 4 -0.30 -44.78 -23.51
CA PRO A 4 -0.30 -45.00 -22.07
C PRO A 4 -0.82 -43.80 -21.27
N LEU A 5 -1.85 -44.00 -20.45
CA LEU A 5 -2.43 -43.01 -19.54
C LEU A 5 -1.51 -42.61 -18.36
N ALA A 6 -0.41 -43.32 -18.14
CA ALA A 6 0.56 -43.03 -17.09
C ALA A 6 1.46 -41.83 -17.40
N SER A 7 1.69 -41.49 -18.68
CA SER A 7 2.50 -40.31 -19.02
C SER A 7 1.77 -39.02 -18.65
N ALA A 8 0.47 -38.93 -18.95
CA ALA A 8 -0.33 -37.71 -18.76
C ALA A 8 -0.40 -37.19 -17.31
N VAL A 9 -0.31 -38.06 -16.30
CA VAL A 9 -0.32 -37.67 -14.88
C VAL A 9 1.05 -37.18 -14.41
N SER A 10 2.13 -37.81 -14.91
CA SER A 10 3.49 -37.27 -14.72
C SER A 10 3.60 -35.89 -15.37
N ASP A 11 3.04 -35.75 -16.57
CA ASP A 11 3.02 -34.49 -17.33
C ASP A 11 2.23 -33.39 -16.59
N GLU A 12 1.08 -33.70 -15.96
CA GLU A 12 0.30 -32.74 -15.17
C GLU A 12 1.01 -32.25 -13.90
N VAL A 13 1.65 -33.17 -13.15
CA VAL A 13 2.41 -32.82 -11.94
C VAL A 13 3.65 -32.01 -12.30
N GLU A 14 4.35 -32.40 -13.36
CA GLU A 14 5.54 -31.68 -13.85
C GLU A 14 5.17 -30.28 -14.36
N LEU A 15 4.05 -30.15 -15.09
CA LEU A 15 3.54 -28.84 -15.52
C LEU A 15 3.14 -27.98 -14.31
N ALA A 16 2.49 -28.56 -13.30
CA ALA A 16 2.15 -27.84 -12.07
C ALA A 16 3.40 -27.38 -11.31
N ARG A 17 4.46 -28.22 -11.24
CA ARG A 17 5.76 -27.85 -10.67
C ARG A 17 6.41 -26.70 -11.44
N ALA A 18 6.44 -26.79 -12.77
CA ALA A 18 7.02 -25.74 -13.63
C ALA A 18 6.32 -24.39 -13.40
N ARG A 19 4.98 -24.38 -13.41
CA ARG A 19 4.18 -23.18 -13.15
C ARG A 19 4.35 -22.65 -11.72
N CYS A 20 4.51 -23.53 -10.73
CA CYS A 20 4.76 -23.13 -9.34
C CYS A 20 6.14 -22.47 -9.18
N ARG A 21 7.18 -23.00 -9.84
CA ARG A 21 8.52 -22.39 -9.88
C ARG A 21 8.49 -21.03 -10.58
N GLU A 22 7.82 -20.93 -11.73
CA GLU A 22 7.66 -19.66 -12.44
C GLU A 22 6.93 -18.62 -11.58
N LEU A 23 5.87 -19.01 -10.86
CA LEU A 23 5.18 -18.13 -9.93
C LEU A 23 6.10 -17.71 -8.77
N HIS A 24 6.86 -18.63 -8.21
CA HIS A 24 7.84 -18.34 -7.16
C HIS A 24 8.85 -17.29 -7.62
N ASP A 25 9.42 -17.47 -8.80
CA ASP A 25 10.45 -16.58 -9.36
C ASP A 25 9.87 -15.21 -9.68
N ARG A 26 8.64 -15.13 -10.21
CA ARG A 26 7.93 -13.85 -10.41
C ARG A 26 7.69 -13.10 -9.10
N VAL A 27 7.22 -13.79 -8.06
CA VAL A 27 6.99 -13.16 -6.76
C VAL A 27 8.32 -12.71 -6.13
N ALA A 28 9.38 -13.52 -6.27
CA ALA A 28 10.72 -13.20 -5.78
C ALA A 28 11.35 -12.00 -6.50
N ALA A 29 11.11 -11.87 -7.81
CA ALA A 29 11.60 -10.75 -8.63
C ALA A 29 10.77 -9.46 -8.48
N SER A 30 9.64 -9.49 -7.76
CA SER A 30 8.78 -8.32 -7.62
C SER A 30 9.49 -7.18 -6.86
N PRO A 31 9.60 -5.97 -7.42
CA PRO A 31 10.27 -4.84 -6.78
C PRO A 31 9.57 -4.42 -5.48
N SER A 32 8.28 -4.73 -5.36
CA SER A 32 7.44 -4.40 -4.20
C SER A 32 7.58 -5.40 -3.04
N LEU A 33 8.23 -6.55 -3.25
CA LEU A 33 8.37 -7.63 -2.27
C LEU A 33 8.96 -7.18 -0.91
N PRO A 34 10.02 -6.34 -0.86
CA PRO A 34 10.59 -5.91 0.43
C PRO A 34 9.59 -5.09 1.26
N ARG A 35 8.76 -4.29 0.58
CA ARG A 35 7.84 -3.31 1.19
C ARG A 35 6.48 -3.93 1.52
N GLN A 36 6.04 -4.97 0.79
CA GLN A 36 4.70 -5.54 0.93
C GLN A 36 4.65 -6.83 1.79
N PRO A 37 3.93 -6.84 2.94
CA PRO A 37 3.75 -8.05 3.75
C PRO A 37 2.98 -9.17 3.02
N ALA A 38 2.03 -8.82 2.16
CA ALA A 38 1.21 -9.77 1.41
C ALA A 38 2.06 -10.65 0.47
N LEU A 39 2.96 -10.03 -0.31
CA LEU A 39 3.86 -10.74 -1.21
C LEU A 39 4.81 -11.68 -0.46
N ARG A 40 5.29 -11.29 0.72
CA ARG A 40 6.11 -12.17 1.58
C ARG A 40 5.31 -13.37 2.13
N SER A 41 4.03 -13.17 2.46
CA SER A 41 3.15 -14.29 2.79
C SER A 41 2.91 -15.19 1.58
N LEU A 42 2.66 -14.61 0.40
CA LEU A 42 2.45 -15.34 -0.84
C LEU A 42 3.66 -16.19 -1.21
N LEU A 43 4.87 -15.63 -1.17
CA LEU A 43 6.12 -16.35 -1.45
C LEU A 43 6.28 -17.58 -0.56
N ARG A 44 5.95 -17.47 0.73
CA ARG A 44 5.98 -18.62 1.67
C ARG A 44 4.93 -19.68 1.33
N LEU A 45 3.73 -19.27 0.90
CA LEU A 45 2.68 -20.20 0.48
C LEU A 45 3.07 -20.94 -0.80
N VAL A 46 3.60 -20.22 -1.80
CA VAL A 46 4.10 -20.80 -3.05
C VAL A 46 5.26 -21.77 -2.78
N ALA A 47 6.21 -21.42 -1.91
CA ALA A 47 7.29 -22.32 -1.51
C ALA A 47 6.78 -23.57 -0.75
N THR A 48 5.65 -23.47 -0.05
CA THR A 48 5.02 -24.63 0.61
C THR A 48 4.32 -25.52 -0.41
N GLU A 49 3.62 -24.94 -1.37
CA GLU A 49 2.98 -25.66 -2.47
C GLU A 49 4.03 -26.38 -3.34
N LEU A 50 5.16 -25.73 -3.64
CA LEU A 50 6.25 -26.36 -4.40
C LEU A 50 6.79 -27.59 -3.66
N ARG A 51 7.03 -27.48 -2.34
CA ARG A 51 7.46 -28.62 -1.50
C ARG A 51 6.44 -29.76 -1.50
N PHE A 52 5.14 -29.45 -1.51
CA PHE A 52 4.07 -30.44 -1.63
C PHE A 52 4.08 -31.13 -3.01
N LEU A 53 4.27 -30.36 -4.09
CA LEU A 53 4.37 -30.93 -5.43
C LEU A 53 5.64 -31.78 -5.61
N ASP A 54 6.75 -31.39 -5.00
CA ASP A 54 8.01 -32.15 -5.03
C ASP A 54 7.92 -33.45 -4.21
N SER A 55 7.16 -33.45 -3.10
CA SER A 55 6.94 -34.66 -2.29
C SER A 55 5.88 -35.60 -2.87
N SER A 56 5.02 -35.10 -3.77
CA SER A 56 4.03 -35.90 -4.49
C SER A 56 4.74 -36.84 -5.48
N ARG A 57 4.79 -38.13 -5.15
CA ARG A 57 5.29 -39.17 -6.05
C ARG A 57 4.20 -39.54 -7.07
N PRO A 58 4.56 -39.91 -8.32
CA PRO A 58 3.64 -40.60 -9.20
C PRO A 58 3.29 -41.94 -8.54
N GLU A 59 2.05 -42.10 -8.07
CA GLU A 59 1.58 -43.37 -7.52
C GLU A 59 1.61 -44.43 -8.64
N SER A 60 2.49 -45.41 -8.50
CA SER A 60 2.38 -46.66 -9.24
C SER A 60 1.25 -47.47 -8.60
N ASP A 61 0.17 -47.60 -9.37
CA ASP A 61 -0.79 -48.71 -9.36
C ASP A 61 -2.07 -48.61 -8.49
N GLN A 62 -3.20 -48.68 -9.20
CA GLN A 62 -4.50 -49.28 -8.84
C GLN A 62 -5.39 -48.72 -7.71
N GLY A 63 -5.15 -47.50 -7.22
CA GLY A 63 -6.11 -46.75 -6.38
C GLY A 63 -6.89 -45.68 -7.17
N ALA A 64 -8.16 -45.45 -6.87
CA ALA A 64 -9.05 -44.53 -7.59
C ALA A 64 -8.43 -43.14 -7.88
N ARG A 65 -8.51 -42.73 -9.16
CA ARG A 65 -8.12 -41.42 -9.72
C ARG A 65 -8.49 -40.26 -8.78
N ARG A 66 -7.54 -39.72 -8.02
CA ARG A 66 -7.73 -38.47 -7.28
C ARG A 66 -7.17 -37.31 -8.11
N PRO A 67 -7.98 -36.28 -8.43
CA PRO A 67 -7.49 -35.10 -9.11
C PRO A 67 -6.43 -34.40 -8.24
N LEU A 68 -5.38 -33.87 -8.86
CA LEU A 68 -4.35 -33.09 -8.18
C LEU A 68 -4.99 -31.91 -7.44
N SER A 69 -5.00 -31.96 -6.11
CA SER A 69 -5.50 -30.87 -5.28
C SER A 69 -4.42 -29.81 -5.12
N SER A 70 -4.21 -29.00 -6.15
CA SER A 70 -3.26 -27.88 -6.10
C SER A 70 -3.93 -26.55 -5.81
N ASN A 71 -3.31 -25.75 -4.93
CA ASN A 71 -3.71 -24.38 -4.64
C ASN A 71 -3.17 -23.37 -5.68
N LEU A 72 -2.37 -23.84 -6.64
CA LEU A 72 -1.67 -23.00 -7.60
C LEU A 72 -2.57 -21.99 -8.34
N PRO A 73 -3.80 -22.34 -8.80
CA PRO A 73 -4.69 -21.35 -9.43
C PRO A 73 -5.06 -20.19 -8.50
N HIS A 74 -5.26 -20.47 -7.21
CA HIS A 74 -5.59 -19.45 -6.22
C HIS A 74 -4.35 -18.60 -5.87
N LEU A 75 -3.17 -19.22 -5.73
CA LEU A 75 -1.92 -18.49 -5.49
C LEU A 75 -1.54 -17.58 -6.67
N ALA A 76 -1.76 -18.04 -7.91
CA ALA A 76 -1.57 -17.21 -9.10
C ALA A 76 -2.55 -16.03 -9.13
N ALA A 77 -3.83 -16.27 -8.81
CA ALA A 77 -4.83 -15.21 -8.73
C ALA A 77 -4.51 -14.16 -7.66
N LEU A 78 -4.00 -14.59 -6.50
CA LEU A 78 -3.49 -13.69 -5.46
C LEU A 78 -2.36 -12.80 -5.98
N HIS A 79 -1.39 -13.36 -6.71
CA HIS A 79 -0.30 -12.57 -7.29
C HIS A 79 -0.82 -11.47 -8.22
N HIS A 80 -1.74 -11.82 -9.13
CA HIS A 80 -2.32 -10.85 -10.07
C HIS A 80 -3.05 -9.70 -9.35
N LEU A 81 -3.85 -10.02 -8.33
CA LEU A 81 -4.57 -9.00 -7.58
C LEU A 81 -3.64 -8.14 -6.71
N LEU A 82 -2.61 -8.72 -6.11
CA LEU A 82 -1.62 -7.97 -5.32
C LEU A 82 -0.74 -7.04 -6.18
N ALA A 83 -0.55 -7.38 -7.45
CA ALA A 83 0.16 -6.53 -8.42
C ALA A 83 -0.75 -5.46 -9.06
N HIS A 84 -2.05 -5.45 -8.75
CA HIS A 84 -3.03 -4.57 -9.36
C HIS A 84 -2.85 -3.11 -8.88
N PRO A 85 -2.85 -2.10 -9.78
CA PRO A 85 -2.57 -0.71 -9.42
C PRO A 85 -3.60 -0.12 -8.44
N ALA A 86 -4.87 -0.53 -8.54
CA ALA A 86 -5.91 -0.11 -7.61
C ALA A 86 -5.82 -0.75 -6.21
N VAL A 87 -5.02 -1.80 -6.01
CA VAL A 87 -4.84 -2.47 -4.71
C VAL A 87 -3.64 -1.85 -3.99
N ARG A 88 -3.90 -1.02 -2.98
CA ARG A 88 -2.86 -0.38 -2.17
C ARG A 88 -2.77 -1.00 -0.78
N CYS A 89 -1.54 -1.07 -0.26
CA CYS A 89 -1.22 -1.47 1.12
C CYS A 89 -1.89 -2.78 1.58
N PRO A 90 -1.75 -3.90 0.84
CA PRO A 90 -2.38 -5.15 1.21
C PRO A 90 -1.82 -5.69 2.53
N SER A 91 -2.71 -6.16 3.41
CA SER A 91 -2.37 -6.83 4.66
C SER A 91 -1.66 -8.16 4.41
N ARG A 92 -1.18 -8.81 5.48
CA ARG A 92 -0.78 -10.23 5.37
C ARG A 92 -1.96 -11.06 4.86
N LEU A 93 -1.65 -12.10 4.08
CA LEU A 93 -2.65 -13.06 3.60
C LEU A 93 -3.28 -13.86 4.74
N ALA A 94 -4.56 -14.17 4.59
CA ALA A 94 -5.46 -14.81 5.55
C ALA A 94 -5.44 -14.13 6.94
N PRO A 95 -5.67 -12.81 7.04
CA PRO A 95 -5.67 -12.12 8.32
C PRO A 95 -6.88 -12.50 9.18
N LEU A 96 -7.98 -12.93 8.54
CA LEU A 96 -9.28 -13.22 9.16
C LEU A 96 -9.90 -14.47 8.51
N PRO A 97 -10.78 -15.22 9.22
CA PRO A 97 -11.44 -16.39 8.66
C PRO A 97 -12.26 -16.02 7.41
N GLY A 98 -12.00 -16.71 6.29
CA GLY A 98 -12.75 -16.54 5.03
C GLY A 98 -12.35 -15.36 4.16
N VAL A 99 -11.45 -14.48 4.62
CA VAL A 99 -10.91 -13.31 3.91
C VAL A 99 -9.46 -13.57 3.51
N ASP A 100 -9.13 -13.31 2.24
CA ASP A 100 -7.78 -13.55 1.73
C ASP A 100 -6.82 -12.45 2.13
N PHE A 101 -7.23 -11.18 2.07
CA PHE A 101 -6.49 -10.05 2.65
C PHE A 101 -7.37 -8.80 2.76
N ALA A 102 -6.95 -7.84 3.58
CA ALA A 102 -7.50 -6.49 3.62
C ALA A 102 -6.59 -5.54 2.82
N CYS A 103 -7.16 -4.56 2.12
CA CYS A 103 -6.40 -3.57 1.35
C CYS A 103 -7.15 -2.24 1.28
N ALA A 104 -6.50 -1.22 0.74
CA ALA A 104 -7.18 -0.02 0.26
C ALA A 104 -7.39 -0.17 -1.26
N PHE A 105 -8.59 -0.57 -1.65
CA PHE A 105 -8.98 -0.68 -3.06
C PHE A 105 -9.63 0.63 -3.49
N ARG A 106 -9.09 1.30 -4.53
CA ARG A 106 -9.58 2.63 -4.99
C ARG A 106 -9.75 3.63 -3.82
N SER A 107 -8.76 3.64 -2.92
CA SER A 107 -8.74 4.47 -1.70
C SER A 107 -9.84 4.18 -0.66
N ARG A 108 -10.55 3.06 -0.78
CA ARG A 108 -11.52 2.58 0.22
C ARG A 108 -11.05 1.30 0.89
N VAL A 109 -11.28 1.22 2.20
CA VAL A 109 -10.91 0.05 3.00
C VAL A 109 -11.75 -1.14 2.57
N SER A 110 -11.09 -2.18 2.04
CA SER A 110 -11.77 -3.30 1.42
C SER A 110 -11.21 -4.63 1.89
N TRP A 111 -12.09 -5.61 2.13
CA TRP A 111 -11.68 -7.01 2.29
C TRP A 111 -11.79 -7.72 0.95
N ALA A 112 -10.71 -8.36 0.52
CA ALA A 112 -10.64 -9.09 -0.73
C ALA A 112 -10.85 -10.60 -0.49
N LEU A 113 -11.73 -11.19 -1.30
CA LEU A 113 -12.00 -12.62 -1.35
C LEU A 113 -11.79 -13.10 -2.78
N ILE A 114 -10.95 -14.10 -2.97
CA ILE A 114 -10.56 -14.62 -4.27
C ILE A 114 -10.97 -16.09 -4.38
N SER A 115 -11.71 -16.40 -5.44
CA SER A 115 -12.04 -17.76 -5.83
C SER A 115 -11.39 -18.09 -7.17
N ALA A 116 -10.52 -19.11 -7.16
CA ALA A 116 -10.02 -19.73 -8.38
C ALA A 116 -10.70 -21.08 -8.66
N ARG A 117 -11.84 -21.34 -8.02
CA ARG A 117 -12.63 -22.57 -8.25
C ARG A 117 -13.27 -22.55 -9.64
N ASN A 118 -13.56 -23.74 -10.16
CA ASN A 118 -14.29 -23.86 -11.41
C ASN A 118 -15.70 -23.25 -11.26
N PRO A 119 -16.14 -22.34 -12.15
CA PRO A 119 -17.47 -21.74 -12.11
C PRO A 119 -18.61 -22.75 -12.00
N SER A 120 -18.49 -23.92 -12.64
CA SER A 120 -19.52 -24.97 -12.61
C SER A 120 -19.68 -25.63 -11.23
N ARG A 121 -18.72 -25.44 -10.32
CA ARG A 121 -18.77 -25.92 -8.93
C ARG A 121 -19.23 -24.85 -7.95
N LEU A 122 -19.50 -23.64 -8.42
CA LEU A 122 -20.03 -22.54 -7.62
C LEU A 122 -21.55 -22.55 -7.74
N ALA A 123 -22.23 -23.32 -6.89
CA ALA A 123 -23.69 -23.31 -6.83
C ALA A 123 -24.18 -22.14 -5.97
N TRP A 124 -25.21 -21.43 -6.45
CA TRP A 124 -25.98 -20.47 -5.67
C TRP A 124 -27.06 -21.21 -4.86
N ALA A 125 -26.62 -21.96 -3.86
CA ALA A 125 -27.52 -22.77 -3.03
C ALA A 125 -28.12 -21.93 -1.87
N PRO A 126 -29.42 -22.12 -1.55
CA PRO A 126 -30.09 -21.43 -0.44
C PRO A 126 -29.75 -21.99 0.96
N ALA A 127 -29.00 -23.11 1.04
CA ALA A 127 -28.67 -23.80 2.28
C ALA A 127 -27.28 -23.45 2.83
N THR A 128 -27.00 -23.87 4.07
CA THR A 128 -25.83 -23.60 4.94
C THR A 128 -24.43 -23.83 4.35
N ASP A 129 -24.32 -24.33 3.13
CA ASP A 129 -23.07 -24.58 2.43
C ASP A 129 -23.17 -24.06 0.97
N GLY A 130 -22.18 -23.27 0.54
CA GLY A 130 -22.17 -22.67 -0.79
C GLY A 130 -21.62 -21.24 -0.85
N LEU A 131 -21.58 -20.67 -2.06
CA LEU A 131 -21.06 -19.31 -2.27
C LEU A 131 -21.89 -18.26 -1.53
N ARG A 132 -23.23 -18.38 -1.58
CA ARG A 132 -24.16 -17.49 -0.89
C ARG A 132 -23.91 -17.46 0.63
N ALA A 133 -23.85 -18.63 1.27
CA ALA A 133 -23.60 -18.74 2.71
C ALA A 133 -22.22 -18.18 3.10
N ARG A 134 -21.18 -18.42 2.28
CA ARG A 134 -19.85 -17.86 2.50
C ARG A 134 -19.83 -16.33 2.39
N VAL A 135 -20.48 -15.77 1.37
CA VAL A 135 -20.55 -14.31 1.19
C VAL A 135 -21.33 -13.66 2.31
N ALA A 136 -22.48 -14.25 2.71
CA ALA A 136 -23.26 -13.80 3.85
C ALA A 136 -22.43 -13.82 5.15
N ALA A 137 -21.76 -14.94 5.45
CA ALA A 137 -20.95 -15.06 6.66
C ALA A 137 -19.80 -14.04 6.72
N VAL A 138 -19.16 -13.75 5.59
CA VAL A 138 -18.10 -12.74 5.53
C VAL A 138 -18.66 -11.32 5.62
N LEU A 139 -19.83 -11.06 5.04
CA LEU A 139 -20.52 -9.77 5.17
C LEU A 139 -20.97 -9.50 6.60
N ASP A 140 -21.50 -10.51 7.30
CA ASP A 140 -21.85 -10.42 8.71
C ASP A 140 -20.60 -10.23 9.58
N SER A 141 -19.51 -10.95 9.28
CA SER A 141 -18.21 -10.75 9.93
C SER A 141 -17.65 -9.35 9.70
N ALA A 142 -17.83 -8.79 8.50
CA ALA A 142 -17.41 -7.44 8.16
C ALA A 142 -18.21 -6.37 8.93
N ARG A 143 -19.53 -6.56 9.04
CA ARG A 143 -20.40 -5.68 9.83
C ARG A 143 -20.08 -5.76 11.33
N GLY A 144 -19.83 -6.96 11.85
CA GLY A 144 -19.46 -7.21 13.24
C GLY A 144 -18.01 -6.86 13.60
N ALA A 145 -17.15 -6.57 12.61
CA ALA A 145 -15.74 -6.29 12.85
C ALA A 145 -15.52 -5.02 13.70
N PRO A 146 -14.47 -4.99 14.55
CA PRO A 146 -14.04 -3.79 15.24
C PRO A 146 -13.76 -2.64 14.27
N PRO A 147 -13.92 -1.37 14.69
CA PRO A 147 -13.64 -0.20 13.85
C PRO A 147 -12.29 -0.28 13.13
N ALA A 148 -11.23 -0.75 13.81
CA ALA A 148 -9.90 -0.93 13.25
C ALA A 148 -9.84 -1.76 11.95
N THR A 149 -10.60 -2.85 11.88
CA THR A 149 -10.52 -3.81 10.76
C THR A 149 -11.77 -3.82 9.89
N ARG A 150 -12.83 -3.10 10.29
CA ARG A 150 -14.08 -3.00 9.55
C ARG A 150 -13.86 -2.41 8.15
N PRO A 151 -14.22 -3.13 7.09
CA PRO A 151 -14.12 -2.62 5.73
C PRO A 151 -15.33 -1.76 5.37
N GLU A 152 -15.15 -0.85 4.42
CA GLU A 152 -16.24 -0.14 3.73
C GLU A 152 -16.85 -1.00 2.63
N LYS A 153 -15.99 -1.80 1.96
CA LYS A 153 -16.36 -2.62 0.79
C LYS A 153 -15.88 -4.06 0.95
N LEU A 154 -16.62 -5.00 0.37
CA LEU A 154 -16.11 -6.34 0.07
C LEU A 154 -15.79 -6.43 -1.42
N LEU A 155 -14.58 -6.86 -1.73
CA LEU A 155 -14.13 -7.13 -3.10
C LEU A 155 -14.14 -8.64 -3.33
N LEU A 156 -15.04 -9.13 -4.16
CA LEU A 156 -15.14 -10.53 -4.56
C LEU A 156 -14.51 -10.69 -5.94
N VAL A 157 -13.51 -11.57 -6.07
CA VAL A 157 -12.79 -11.79 -7.34
C VAL A 157 -12.85 -13.26 -7.71
N PHE A 158 -13.36 -13.54 -8.91
CA PHE A 158 -13.48 -14.89 -9.46
C PHE A 158 -12.51 -15.05 -10.63
N ALA A 159 -11.34 -15.64 -10.38
CA ALA A 159 -10.23 -15.71 -11.32
C ALA A 159 -10.51 -16.59 -12.56
N ARG A 160 -11.50 -17.49 -12.47
CA ARG A 160 -11.94 -18.34 -13.59
C ARG A 160 -13.34 -17.96 -14.09
N GLY A 161 -13.82 -16.79 -13.69
CA GLY A 161 -15.19 -16.33 -13.93
C GLY A 161 -16.20 -16.90 -12.93
N ILE A 162 -17.47 -16.56 -13.16
CA ILE A 162 -18.62 -16.97 -12.35
C ILE A 162 -19.80 -17.27 -13.28
N GLY A 163 -20.61 -18.27 -12.94
CA GLY A 163 -21.83 -18.61 -13.67
C GLY A 163 -22.89 -17.50 -13.58
N ALA A 164 -23.91 -17.56 -14.43
CA ALA A 164 -24.98 -16.55 -14.48
C ALA A 164 -25.79 -16.51 -13.17
N ASP A 165 -26.20 -17.66 -12.63
CA ASP A 165 -27.05 -17.69 -11.42
C ASP A 165 -26.34 -17.13 -10.19
N PRO A 166 -25.08 -17.51 -9.87
CA PRO A 166 -24.37 -16.93 -8.74
C PRO A 166 -24.05 -15.44 -8.94
N ALA A 167 -23.78 -14.99 -10.18
CA ALA A 167 -23.58 -13.57 -10.47
C ALA A 167 -24.86 -12.77 -10.21
N ARG A 168 -26.00 -13.25 -10.72
CA ARG A 168 -27.30 -12.60 -10.51
C ARG A 168 -27.66 -12.54 -9.03
N GLY A 169 -27.41 -13.63 -8.29
CA GLY A 169 -27.64 -13.66 -6.85
C GLY A 169 -26.79 -12.66 -6.07
N LEU A 170 -25.53 -12.43 -6.46
CA LEU A 170 -24.70 -11.38 -5.87
C LEU A 170 -25.30 -9.98 -6.09
N LEU A 171 -25.78 -9.71 -7.31
CA LEU A 171 -26.41 -8.44 -7.66
C LEU A 171 -27.74 -8.24 -6.92
N GLU A 172 -28.64 -9.22 -6.96
CA GLU A 172 -30.01 -9.11 -6.45
C GLU A 172 -30.08 -9.20 -4.91
N GLU A 173 -29.32 -10.10 -4.28
CA GLU A 173 -29.43 -10.34 -2.83
C GLU A 173 -28.48 -9.49 -2.00
N PHE A 174 -27.28 -9.18 -2.53
CA PHE A 174 -26.24 -8.48 -1.80
C PHE A 174 -25.94 -7.08 -2.35
N GLY A 175 -26.64 -6.64 -3.41
CA GLY A 175 -26.42 -5.34 -4.02
C GLY A 175 -25.03 -5.20 -4.64
N ALA A 176 -24.43 -6.31 -5.08
CA ALA A 176 -23.09 -6.30 -5.62
C ALA A 176 -23.04 -5.56 -6.97
N VAL A 177 -22.00 -4.75 -7.17
CA VAL A 177 -21.74 -4.05 -8.43
C VAL A 177 -20.58 -4.75 -9.13
N GLU A 178 -20.80 -5.21 -10.37
CA GLU A 178 -19.73 -5.77 -11.18
C GLU A 178 -18.74 -4.68 -11.60
N ILE A 179 -17.44 -4.95 -11.43
CA ILE A 179 -16.37 -4.03 -11.78
C ILE A 179 -15.43 -4.68 -12.79
N ASP A 180 -14.93 -3.85 -13.71
CA ASP A 180 -13.85 -4.24 -14.61
C ASP A 180 -12.50 -3.87 -13.97
N LEU A 181 -11.71 -4.89 -13.64
CA LEU A 181 -10.36 -4.73 -13.11
C LEU A 181 -9.36 -4.28 -14.19
N LEU A 182 -9.66 -4.49 -15.48
CA LEU A 182 -8.75 -4.11 -16.56
C LEU A 182 -8.71 -2.60 -16.80
N VAL A 183 -9.80 -1.88 -16.50
CA VAL A 183 -9.89 -0.41 -16.67
C VAL A 183 -8.81 0.32 -15.88
N ASP A 184 -8.49 -0.17 -14.67
CA ASP A 184 -7.49 0.47 -13.80
C ASP A 184 -6.04 0.25 -14.29
N PHE A 185 -5.81 -0.60 -15.30
CA PHE A 185 -4.52 -0.72 -16.00
C PHE A 185 -4.40 0.25 -17.19
N VAL A 186 -5.48 0.95 -17.56
CA VAL A 186 -5.60 1.69 -18.82
C VAL A 186 -5.62 3.23 -18.64
N GLY A 187 -5.48 3.78 -17.42
CA GLY A 187 -5.35 5.24 -17.21
C GLY A 187 -3.94 5.65 -16.77
N GLU A 188 -3.29 6.72 -17.25
CA GLU A 188 -3.63 7.77 -18.22
C GLU A 188 -2.48 7.88 -19.23
N ALA A 189 -2.77 7.66 -20.52
CA ALA A 189 -1.92 8.12 -21.60
C ALA A 189 -2.47 9.47 -22.05
N ASP A 190 -2.22 10.51 -21.25
CA ASP A 190 -2.26 11.87 -21.79
C ASP A 190 -0.97 12.06 -22.60
N HIS A 191 -1.19 12.43 -23.86
CA HIS A 191 -0.17 12.76 -24.83
C HIS A 191 0.81 13.78 -24.27
N ASP A 192 2.09 13.42 -24.20
CA ASP A 192 3.19 14.27 -24.62
C ASP A 192 4.32 13.34 -25.09
N GLU A 193 4.52 13.29 -26.41
CA GLU A 193 5.70 12.70 -27.02
C GLU A 193 6.90 13.61 -26.71
N GLU A 194 7.58 13.39 -25.59
CA GLU A 194 8.99 13.76 -25.45
C GLU A 194 9.84 12.57 -24.94
N GLU A 195 10.89 12.33 -25.71
CA GLU A 195 11.86 11.25 -25.72
C GLU A 195 12.28 10.68 -24.35
N GLY A 196 12.26 9.34 -24.24
CA GLY A 196 13.28 8.62 -23.47
C GLY A 196 12.87 7.82 -22.22
N TRP A 197 11.57 7.64 -21.92
CA TRP A 197 11.16 6.81 -20.78
C TRP A 197 10.53 5.48 -21.21
N VAL A 198 11.12 4.38 -20.73
CA VAL A 198 10.55 3.03 -20.86
C VAL A 198 9.26 2.99 -20.03
N SER A 199 8.11 3.18 -20.68
CA SER A 199 6.82 2.87 -20.07
C SER A 199 6.83 1.39 -19.70
N VAL A 200 6.83 1.08 -18.40
CA VAL A 200 6.61 -0.31 -17.94
C VAL A 200 5.13 -0.59 -18.15
N SER A 201 4.78 -1.00 -19.37
CA SER A 201 3.45 -1.47 -19.70
C SER A 201 3.22 -2.75 -18.90
N LEU A 202 2.44 -2.66 -17.82
CA LEU A 202 1.83 -3.81 -17.17
C LEU A 202 0.86 -4.41 -18.19
N ARG A 203 1.35 -5.28 -19.08
CA ARG A 203 0.50 -6.01 -20.02
C ARG A 203 -0.53 -6.77 -19.16
N PRO A 204 -1.85 -6.53 -19.33
CA PRO A 204 -2.84 -7.38 -18.69
C PRO A 204 -2.59 -8.80 -19.19
N ASN A 205 -2.12 -9.68 -18.30
CA ASN A 205 -1.91 -11.08 -18.64
C ASN A 205 -3.24 -11.62 -19.20
N GLU A 206 -3.21 -12.45 -20.25
CA GLU A 206 -4.42 -13.08 -20.80
C GLU A 206 -5.26 -13.76 -19.70
N ASP A 207 -4.59 -14.22 -18.63
CA ASP A 207 -5.19 -14.78 -17.43
C ASP A 207 -6.19 -13.85 -16.72
N MET A 208 -5.95 -12.54 -16.71
CA MET A 208 -6.76 -11.55 -16.01
C MET A 208 -8.06 -11.21 -16.74
N ARG A 209 -8.14 -11.48 -18.06
CA ARG A 209 -9.39 -11.30 -18.84
C ARG A 209 -10.52 -12.21 -18.39
N ASN A 210 -10.18 -13.31 -17.72
CA ASN A 210 -11.15 -14.25 -17.17
C ASN A 210 -11.65 -13.85 -15.77
N PHE A 211 -11.09 -12.79 -15.19
CA PHE A 211 -11.47 -12.36 -13.84
C PHE A 211 -12.82 -11.64 -13.93
N ARG A 212 -13.78 -12.08 -13.11
CA ARG A 212 -14.98 -11.32 -12.83
C ARG A 212 -14.92 -10.83 -11.40
N ALA A 213 -15.08 -9.53 -11.19
CA ALA A 213 -14.97 -8.92 -9.87
C ALA A 213 -16.23 -8.15 -9.50
N PHE A 214 -16.58 -8.17 -8.22
CA PHE A 214 -17.77 -7.53 -7.68
C PHE A 214 -17.44 -6.79 -6.39
N GLU A 215 -17.99 -5.59 -6.25
CA GLU A 215 -17.93 -4.80 -5.01
C GLU A 215 -19.28 -4.86 -4.29
N ILE A 216 -19.24 -5.07 -2.97
CA ILE A 216 -20.43 -5.00 -2.09
C ILE A 216 -20.18 -3.94 -1.02
N ASP A 217 -21.16 -3.05 -0.80
CA ASP A 217 -21.16 -2.13 0.33
C ASP A 217 -21.46 -2.84 1.65
N VAL A 218 -20.59 -2.65 2.64
CA VAL A 218 -20.72 -3.30 3.96
C VAL A 218 -21.80 -2.60 4.80
N ALA A 219 -21.91 -1.27 4.66
CA ALA A 219 -23.03 -0.49 5.16
C ALA A 219 -24.26 -0.82 4.30
N GLY A 220 -25.22 -1.56 4.86
CA GLY A 220 -26.34 -2.09 4.09
C GLY A 220 -27.19 -1.01 3.40
N CYS A 221 -27.82 -1.37 2.28
CA CYS A 221 -28.94 -0.63 1.71
C CYS A 221 -30.04 -0.50 2.79
N GLY A 222 -30.15 0.66 3.44
CA GLY A 222 -31.21 0.92 4.42
C GLY A 222 -30.83 1.76 5.66
N GLY A 223 -29.58 2.19 5.81
CA GLY A 223 -29.21 3.20 6.81
C GLY A 223 -28.83 4.49 6.10
N GLU A 224 -29.48 5.60 6.47
CA GLU A 224 -29.03 6.93 6.05
C GLU A 224 -27.52 7.05 6.23
N MET A 225 -26.89 7.55 5.18
CA MET A 225 -25.48 7.83 5.04
C MET A 225 -24.96 8.63 6.25
N LEU A 226 -24.51 7.94 7.29
CA LEU A 226 -23.42 8.44 8.12
C LEU A 226 -22.11 7.96 7.47
N SER A 227 -21.90 8.33 6.21
CA SER A 227 -20.54 8.64 5.80
C SER A 227 -20.03 9.59 6.86
N ALA A 228 -18.87 9.30 7.46
CA ALA A 228 -18.20 10.29 8.30
C ALA A 228 -18.33 11.64 7.56
N PRO A 229 -18.87 12.69 8.21
CA PRO A 229 -19.16 13.94 7.52
C PRO A 229 -17.91 14.30 6.71
N PRO A 230 -18.08 14.73 5.43
CA PRO A 230 -16.93 15.13 4.63
C PRO A 230 -16.09 16.03 5.51
N PRO A 231 -14.78 15.74 5.62
CA PRO A 231 -13.96 16.44 6.59
C PRO A 231 -14.12 17.95 6.33
N PRO A 232 -14.22 18.76 7.40
CA PRO A 232 -14.59 20.16 7.29
C PRO A 232 -13.73 20.86 6.23
N PRO A 233 -14.25 21.88 5.53
CA PRO A 233 -13.47 22.56 4.49
C PRO A 233 -12.10 22.93 5.04
N LEU A 234 -11.06 22.48 4.32
CA LEU A 234 -9.67 22.73 4.71
C LEU A 234 -9.47 24.24 4.92
N PRO A 235 -8.73 24.65 5.95
CA PRO A 235 -8.41 26.05 6.13
C PRO A 235 -7.70 26.56 4.88
N SER A 236 -8.18 27.69 4.35
CA SER A 236 -7.51 28.41 3.26
C SER A 236 -6.17 28.93 3.78
N PRO A 237 -5.07 28.77 3.02
CA PRO A 237 -3.77 29.24 3.45
C PRO A 237 -3.82 30.75 3.71
N GLU A 238 -3.47 31.16 4.92
CA GLU A 238 -3.22 32.57 5.25
C GLU A 238 -1.92 32.98 4.54
N MET A 239 -2.05 33.58 3.34
CA MET A 239 -0.92 34.23 2.68
C MET A 239 -0.62 35.55 3.39
N GLU A 240 0.21 35.49 4.43
CA GLU A 240 0.97 36.67 4.85
C GLU A 240 2.13 36.85 3.85
N VAL A 241 1.99 37.86 2.99
CA VAL A 241 3.04 38.28 2.04
C VAL A 241 4.04 39.14 2.82
N ASP A 242 5.00 38.50 3.46
CA ASP A 242 6.25 39.16 3.82
C ASP A 242 7.18 39.12 2.61
N GLU A 243 7.42 40.31 2.03
CA GLU A 243 8.54 40.55 1.13
C GLU A 243 9.85 40.57 1.94
N ASP A 244 10.93 40.06 1.33
CA ASP A 244 12.33 40.01 1.80
C ASP A 244 12.72 38.70 2.54
N SER A 245 13.71 37.91 2.11
CA SER A 245 15.04 38.23 1.60
C SER A 245 15.49 37.26 0.49
N GLY A 246 16.09 37.81 -0.57
CA GLY A 246 16.56 37.10 -1.74
C GLY A 246 17.88 36.33 -1.53
N GLU A 247 17.89 35.31 -0.69
CA GLU A 247 18.90 34.24 -0.82
C GLU A 247 18.44 33.26 -1.88
N SER A 248 19.24 33.08 -2.94
CA SER A 248 18.93 32.12 -4.01
C SER A 248 18.83 30.73 -3.40
N LEU A 249 17.65 30.13 -3.55
CA LEU A 249 17.34 28.82 -3.02
C LEU A 249 18.23 27.73 -3.60
N ASP A 250 18.47 26.69 -2.80
CA ASP A 250 19.02 25.44 -3.32
C ASP A 250 18.05 24.92 -4.41
N GLY A 251 18.55 24.78 -5.64
CA GLY A 251 17.70 24.54 -6.83
C GLY A 251 16.79 23.31 -6.70
N GLU A 252 17.27 22.24 -6.07
CA GLU A 252 16.50 21.01 -5.86
C GLU A 252 15.31 21.19 -4.93
N PHE A 253 15.44 22.00 -3.87
CA PHE A 253 14.34 22.30 -2.94
C PHE A 253 13.21 23.05 -3.65
N SER A 254 13.56 24.05 -4.45
CA SER A 254 12.59 24.86 -5.18
C SER A 254 11.82 24.04 -6.20
N ILE A 255 12.52 23.16 -6.92
CA ILE A 255 11.89 22.19 -7.84
C ILE A 255 10.93 21.29 -7.08
N PHE A 256 11.34 20.75 -5.92
CA PHE A 256 10.49 19.90 -5.10
C PHE A 256 9.22 20.63 -4.62
N VAL A 257 9.36 21.86 -4.12
CA VAL A 257 8.20 22.66 -3.68
C VAL A 257 7.26 22.95 -4.85
N GLY A 258 7.80 23.24 -6.04
CA GLY A 258 7.02 23.48 -7.24
C GLY A 258 6.17 22.30 -7.72
N LYS A 259 6.46 21.07 -7.27
CA LYS A 259 5.63 19.88 -7.55
C LYS A 259 4.34 19.83 -6.73
N MET A 260 4.27 20.53 -5.60
CA MET A 260 3.07 20.57 -4.78
C MET A 260 2.00 21.46 -5.41
N ASN A 261 0.74 21.04 -5.33
CA ASN A 261 -0.38 21.80 -5.88
C ASN A 261 -1.48 22.02 -4.83
N ILE A 262 -1.53 23.23 -4.27
CA ILE A 262 -2.56 23.68 -3.32
C ILE A 262 -3.97 23.69 -3.95
N GLY A 263 -4.08 23.74 -5.28
CA GLY A 263 -5.36 23.60 -5.99
C GLY A 263 -5.85 22.15 -6.12
N SER A 264 -5.00 21.15 -5.84
CA SER A 264 -5.32 19.75 -6.09
C SER A 264 -6.42 19.21 -5.18
N ARG A 265 -7.15 18.22 -5.71
CA ARG A 265 -8.12 17.40 -4.96
C ARG A 265 -7.46 16.19 -4.29
N GLU A 266 -6.29 15.76 -4.76
CA GLU A 266 -5.55 14.67 -4.15
C GLU A 266 -4.75 15.16 -2.95
N LEU A 267 -4.86 14.44 -1.83
CA LEU A 267 -4.23 14.80 -0.57
C LEU A 267 -3.03 13.90 -0.27
N MET A 268 -1.98 14.47 0.31
CA MET A 268 -0.86 13.74 0.88
C MET A 268 -0.63 14.21 2.32
N ASN A 269 -0.63 13.29 3.28
CA ASN A 269 -0.34 13.61 4.68
C ASN A 269 1.17 13.46 4.92
N LEU A 270 1.84 14.50 5.40
CA LEU A 270 3.28 14.44 5.67
C LEU A 270 3.54 14.19 7.15
N ASP A 271 4.25 13.10 7.47
CA ASP A 271 4.77 12.84 8.83
C ASP A 271 5.94 13.79 9.14
N THR A 272 6.26 13.95 10.43
CA THR A 272 7.42 14.72 10.89
C THR A 272 8.70 14.25 10.21
N THR A 273 8.87 12.94 10.00
CA THR A 273 10.05 12.39 9.32
C THR A 273 10.16 12.85 7.87
N ALA A 274 9.03 13.04 7.18
CA ALA A 274 9.01 13.51 5.80
C ALA A 274 9.41 14.99 5.76
N LEU A 275 8.87 15.81 6.66
CA LEU A 275 9.24 17.23 6.76
C LEU A 275 10.75 17.40 7.03
N VAL A 276 11.29 16.63 7.98
CA VAL A 276 12.74 16.61 8.27
C VAL A 276 13.54 16.20 7.04
N ALA A 277 13.09 15.18 6.29
CA ALA A 277 13.78 14.74 5.09
C ALA A 277 13.78 15.78 3.98
N ILE A 278 12.67 16.49 3.79
CA ILE A 278 12.55 17.54 2.77
C ILE A 278 13.55 18.68 3.04
N VAL A 279 13.67 19.13 4.30
CA VAL A 279 14.47 20.32 4.63
C VAL A 279 15.90 20.01 5.04
N SER A 280 16.24 18.74 5.26
CA SER A 280 17.55 18.29 5.71
C SER A 280 18.67 18.81 4.82
N GLY A 281 19.77 19.26 5.43
CA GLY A 281 20.98 19.58 4.69
C GLY A 281 21.54 18.39 3.91
N ILE A 282 21.31 17.14 4.33
CA ILE A 282 21.70 15.95 3.57
C ILE A 282 21.01 15.97 2.20
N SER A 283 19.70 16.19 2.21
CA SER A 283 18.84 16.15 1.02
C SER A 283 18.95 17.35 0.10
N ASN A 284 19.67 18.39 0.52
CA ASN A 284 19.77 19.67 -0.17
C ASN A 284 21.25 20.03 -0.41
N GLY A 285 22.02 19.10 -0.96
CA GLY A 285 23.42 19.33 -1.38
C GLY A 285 24.47 19.45 -0.27
N GLY A 286 24.09 19.32 1.01
CA GLY A 286 25.01 19.46 2.14
C GLY A 286 25.94 18.26 2.37
N VAL A 287 25.79 17.16 1.62
CA VAL A 287 26.63 15.96 1.75
C VAL A 287 28.09 16.25 1.50
N GLY A 288 28.43 17.06 0.48
CA GLY A 288 29.83 17.40 0.20
C GLY A 288 30.51 18.10 1.37
N LYS A 289 29.83 19.08 1.97
CA LYS A 289 30.31 19.79 3.17
C LYS A 289 30.47 18.83 4.35
N LEU A 290 29.46 18.00 4.61
CA LEU A 290 29.47 17.00 5.68
C LEU A 290 30.64 16.00 5.55
N MET A 291 30.91 15.52 4.34
CA MET A 291 31.98 14.56 4.05
C MET A 291 33.38 15.18 4.08
N SER A 292 33.47 16.50 3.82
CA SER A 292 34.73 17.24 3.92
C SER A 292 35.11 17.60 5.36
N THR A 293 34.16 17.59 6.30
CA THR A 293 34.42 17.88 7.71
C THR A 293 35.24 16.75 8.35
N PRO A 294 36.32 17.05 9.11
CA PRO A 294 37.12 16.03 9.77
C PRO A 294 36.29 15.05 10.61
N GLU A 295 36.61 13.75 10.53
CA GLU A 295 35.86 12.71 11.23
C GLU A 295 35.78 12.93 12.75
N ALA A 296 36.84 13.47 13.36
CA ALA A 296 36.84 13.79 14.79
C ALA A 296 35.74 14.79 15.17
N GLU A 297 35.50 15.80 14.31
CA GLU A 297 34.50 16.83 14.53
C GLU A 297 33.08 16.28 14.28
N THR A 298 32.87 15.53 13.21
CA THR A 298 31.56 14.93 12.92
C THR A 298 31.19 13.86 13.96
N ARG A 299 32.14 13.08 14.46
CA ARG A 299 31.92 12.17 15.60
C ARG A 299 31.59 12.93 16.88
N ALA A 300 32.27 14.03 17.17
CA ALA A 300 31.96 14.85 18.36
C ALA A 300 30.56 15.45 18.27
N ARG A 301 30.15 15.90 17.08
CA ARG A 301 28.85 16.50 16.81
C ARG A 301 27.70 15.48 16.91
N PHE A 302 27.82 14.36 16.19
CA PHE A 302 26.73 13.38 16.09
C PHE A 302 26.79 12.27 17.14
N LYS A 303 27.89 12.15 17.90
CA LYS A 303 28.08 11.19 18.99
C LYS A 303 27.73 9.76 18.54
N CYS A 304 26.85 9.07 19.27
CA CYS A 304 26.39 7.72 18.93
C CYS A 304 25.62 7.64 17.60
N ASN A 305 25.14 8.77 17.06
CA ASN A 305 24.43 8.83 15.78
C ASN A 305 25.35 9.00 14.57
N TYR A 306 26.67 9.16 14.76
CA TYR A 306 27.64 9.38 13.67
C TYR A 306 27.44 8.41 12.50
N LYS A 307 27.47 7.10 12.79
CA LYS A 307 27.31 6.08 11.75
C LYS A 307 25.98 6.23 11.00
N PHE A 308 24.89 6.49 11.73
CA PHE A 308 23.56 6.63 11.15
C PHE A 308 23.47 7.84 10.20
N VAL A 309 24.04 8.99 10.59
CA VAL A 309 24.07 10.19 9.74
C VAL A 309 24.94 9.97 8.50
N MET A 310 26.11 9.33 8.67
CA MET A 310 26.99 9.03 7.53
C MET A 310 26.35 8.03 6.57
N ASP A 311 25.69 6.98 7.06
CA ASP A 311 24.98 6.01 6.22
C ASP A 311 23.86 6.69 5.40
N GLN A 312 23.17 7.68 5.97
CA GLN A 312 22.16 8.47 5.23
C GLN A 312 22.77 9.34 4.13
N ALA A 313 23.91 9.97 4.40
CA ALA A 313 24.60 10.80 3.43
C ALA A 313 25.14 9.98 2.25
N HIS A 314 25.67 8.78 2.49
CA HIS A 314 26.03 7.84 1.42
C HIS A 314 24.78 7.40 0.62
N SER A 315 23.67 7.15 1.30
CA SER A 315 22.41 6.81 0.64
C SER A 315 21.88 7.93 -0.26
N GLU A 316 22.10 9.19 0.11
CA GLU A 316 21.72 10.36 -0.70
C GLU A 316 22.52 10.44 -2.00
N LEU A 317 23.84 10.21 -1.94
CA LEU A 317 24.70 10.21 -3.14
C LEU A 317 24.29 9.14 -4.17
N GLN A 318 23.74 8.01 -3.70
CA GLN A 318 23.28 6.93 -4.57
C GLN A 318 21.88 7.17 -5.13
N SER A 319 21.01 7.78 -4.33
CA SER A 319 19.61 8.00 -4.69
C SER A 319 19.12 9.26 -3.98
N PRO A 320 19.02 10.39 -4.70
CA PRO A 320 18.54 11.64 -4.13
C PRO A 320 17.10 11.53 -3.63
N ILE A 321 16.85 11.89 -2.37
CA ILE A 321 15.55 11.66 -1.75
C ILE A 321 14.49 12.66 -2.20
N LEU A 322 14.88 13.89 -2.59
CA LEU A 322 13.92 14.88 -3.09
C LEU A 322 13.27 14.47 -4.40
N VAL A 323 13.94 13.64 -5.21
CA VAL A 323 13.33 13.04 -6.42
C VAL A 323 12.25 12.02 -6.01
N GLU A 324 12.56 11.13 -5.06
CA GLU A 324 11.63 10.12 -4.54
C GLU A 324 10.41 10.76 -3.88
N LEU A 325 10.62 11.75 -3.01
CA LEU A 325 9.55 12.49 -2.34
C LEU A 325 8.77 13.35 -3.34
N GLY A 326 9.46 13.97 -4.30
CA GLY A 326 8.87 14.80 -5.33
C GLY A 326 7.83 14.04 -6.13
N ASN A 327 8.14 12.81 -6.54
CA ASN A 327 7.19 11.93 -7.25
C ASN A 327 5.99 11.53 -6.38
N ALA A 328 6.17 11.48 -5.05
CA ALA A 328 5.08 11.16 -4.13
C ALA A 328 4.09 12.32 -3.96
N VAL A 329 4.56 13.57 -4.00
CA VAL A 329 3.77 14.79 -3.78
C VAL A 329 3.34 15.50 -5.07
N ASP A 330 3.83 15.04 -6.22
CA ASP A 330 3.59 15.68 -7.53
C ASP A 330 2.11 15.82 -7.83
N GLY A 331 1.68 17.05 -8.12
CA GLY A 331 0.28 17.39 -8.38
C GLY A 331 -0.66 17.23 -7.18
N LYS A 332 -0.15 17.02 -5.96
CA LYS A 332 -0.97 16.80 -4.74
C LYS A 332 -0.92 17.98 -3.80
N LYS A 333 -1.99 18.10 -3.02
CA LYS A 333 -2.13 19.02 -1.91
C LYS A 333 -1.59 18.36 -0.64
N CYS A 334 -0.56 18.95 -0.04
CA CYS A 334 0.08 18.41 1.16
C CYS A 334 -0.55 18.98 2.43
N ILE A 335 -0.89 18.08 3.36
CA ILE A 335 -1.43 18.42 4.69
C ILE A 335 -0.50 17.91 5.79
N VAL A 336 -0.55 18.59 6.94
CA VAL A 336 0.10 18.18 8.19
C VAL A 336 -0.86 18.40 9.35
N CYS A 337 -0.86 17.52 10.35
CA CYS A 337 -1.67 17.76 11.55
C CYS A 337 -0.96 18.69 12.54
N GLU A 338 -1.69 19.28 13.48
CA GLU A 338 -1.18 20.21 14.50
C GLU A 338 -0.02 19.62 15.30
N THR A 339 -0.11 18.33 15.68
CA THR A 339 0.97 17.61 16.36
C THR A 339 2.24 17.58 15.51
N VAL A 340 2.16 17.27 14.21
CA VAL A 340 3.33 17.24 13.31
C VAL A 340 3.91 18.63 13.12
N ASN A 341 3.06 19.64 12.91
CA ASN A 341 3.50 21.02 12.71
C ASN A 341 4.29 21.54 13.93
N SER A 342 3.78 21.30 15.13
CA SER A 342 4.42 21.72 16.38
C SER A 342 5.74 20.99 16.61
N GLU A 343 5.75 19.65 16.46
CA GLU A 343 6.96 18.86 16.60
C GLU A 343 8.04 19.27 15.59
N PHE A 344 7.67 19.46 14.32
CA PHE A 344 8.62 19.84 13.29
C PHE A 344 9.27 21.19 13.58
N LYS A 345 8.47 22.18 14.03
CA LYS A 345 9.00 23.49 14.46
C LYS A 345 9.98 23.34 15.63
N GLU A 346 9.67 22.50 16.62
CA GLU A 346 10.58 22.21 17.73
C GLU A 346 11.90 21.57 17.26
N ILE A 347 11.83 20.54 16.41
CA ILE A 347 13.01 19.87 15.86
C ILE A 347 13.90 20.85 15.09
N VAL A 348 13.30 21.66 14.20
CA VAL A 348 14.04 22.65 13.41
C VAL A 348 14.66 23.72 14.30
N THR A 349 13.96 24.15 15.35
CA THR A 349 14.49 25.13 16.32
C THR A 349 15.70 24.58 17.05
N MET A 350 15.62 23.33 17.53
CA MET A 350 16.64 22.69 18.35
C MET A 350 17.85 22.18 17.56
N CYS A 351 17.63 21.66 16.35
CA CYS A 351 18.65 20.93 15.59
C CYS A 351 19.01 21.58 14.25
N GLY A 352 18.16 22.46 13.71
CA GLY A 352 18.32 23.03 12.38
C GLY A 352 19.37 24.13 12.29
N GLY A 353 20.18 24.07 11.24
CA GLY A 353 21.09 25.16 10.82
C GLY A 353 20.35 26.28 10.08
N PRO A 354 21.03 27.40 9.75
CA PRO A 354 20.40 28.55 9.08
C PRO A 354 19.65 28.19 7.79
N LYS A 355 20.27 27.37 6.93
CA LYS A 355 19.67 26.92 5.67
C LYS A 355 18.48 25.98 5.89
N GLU A 356 18.58 25.05 6.85
CA GLU A 356 17.49 24.13 7.18
C GLU A 356 16.29 24.87 7.78
N LYS A 357 16.54 25.89 8.61
CA LYS A 357 15.51 26.79 9.15
C LYS A 357 14.80 27.57 8.05
N THR A 358 15.55 28.12 7.10
CA THR A 358 15.00 28.85 5.94
C THR A 358 14.10 27.95 5.09
N ARG A 359 14.57 26.75 4.74
CA ARG A 359 13.75 25.77 4.00
C ARG A 359 12.52 25.34 4.79
N ALA A 360 12.63 25.16 6.10
CA ALA A 360 11.49 24.83 6.95
C ALA A 360 10.41 25.92 6.95
N SER A 361 10.79 27.18 7.10
CA SER A 361 9.85 28.30 7.03
C SER A 361 9.14 28.37 5.68
N GLN A 362 9.86 28.12 4.59
CA GLN A 362 9.27 28.13 3.24
C GLN A 362 8.37 26.93 2.97
N LEU A 363 8.79 25.74 3.39
CA LEU A 363 7.96 24.53 3.27
C LEU A 363 6.64 24.73 4.01
N LEU A 364 6.67 25.24 5.24
CA LEU A 364 5.46 25.46 6.04
C LEU A 364 4.44 26.39 5.38
N LYS A 365 4.89 27.37 4.57
CA LYS A 365 3.99 28.24 3.80
C LYS A 365 3.22 27.51 2.70
N GLN A 366 3.68 26.32 2.29
CA GLN A 366 3.10 25.51 1.21
C GLN A 366 2.23 24.37 1.74
N LEU A 367 2.18 24.19 3.07
CA LEU A 367 1.45 23.10 3.71
C LEU A 367 0.16 23.61 4.35
N ILE A 368 -0.87 22.78 4.32
CA ILE A 368 -2.11 23.06 5.03
C ILE A 368 -2.06 22.36 6.39
N VAL A 369 -2.13 23.14 7.46
CA VAL A 369 -2.23 22.60 8.81
C VAL A 369 -3.69 22.25 9.09
N VAL A 370 -3.95 20.98 9.41
CA VAL A 370 -5.28 20.49 9.78
C VAL A 370 -5.32 20.15 11.27
N PRO A 371 -6.50 20.21 11.92
CA PRO A 371 -6.66 19.78 13.29
C PRO A 371 -6.23 18.33 13.51
N ASP A 372 -5.83 18.00 14.74
CA ASP A 372 -5.58 16.62 15.13
C ASP A 372 -6.90 15.81 15.17
N SER A 373 -7.31 15.29 14.02
CA SER A 373 -8.56 14.56 13.81
C SER A 373 -8.33 13.07 13.45
N PRO A 374 -7.81 12.24 14.37
CA PRO A 374 -7.53 10.85 14.06
C PRO A 374 -8.80 10.03 13.84
N SER A 375 -8.76 9.13 12.87
CA SER A 375 -9.88 8.24 12.59
C SER A 375 -10.24 7.35 13.79
N ALA A 376 -11.53 7.08 13.97
CA ALA A 376 -12.01 6.22 15.05
C ALA A 376 -11.36 4.82 15.00
N ARG A 377 -11.11 4.30 13.80
CA ARG A 377 -10.47 2.99 13.59
C ARG A 377 -9.01 2.96 14.03
N MET A 378 -8.26 4.03 13.80
CA MET A 378 -6.91 4.16 14.32
C MET A 378 -6.93 4.27 15.85
N MET A 379 -7.89 5.02 16.39
CA MET A 379 -8.02 5.26 17.83
C MET A 379 -8.42 4.02 18.62
N ASP A 380 -9.16 3.09 18.02
CA ASP A 380 -9.57 1.81 18.61
C ASP A 380 -8.40 0.84 18.85
N LEU A 381 -7.28 0.98 18.12
CA LEU A 381 -6.10 0.12 18.33
C LEU A 381 -5.49 0.32 19.73
N PRO A 382 -4.97 -0.72 20.39
CA PRO A 382 -4.39 -0.59 21.71
C PRO A 382 -3.13 0.29 21.68
N THR A 383 -3.03 1.22 22.62
CA THR A 383 -1.82 2.04 22.80
C THR A 383 -0.71 1.18 23.41
N THR A 384 0.39 1.02 22.69
CA THR A 384 1.56 0.24 23.13
C THR A 384 2.84 1.01 22.82
N ARG A 385 4.00 0.51 23.26
CA ARG A 385 5.30 1.11 22.87
C ARG A 385 5.48 1.19 21.35
N LYS A 386 4.94 0.23 20.59
CA LYS A 386 5.01 0.21 19.12
C LYS A 386 3.88 1.01 18.45
N LEU A 387 2.74 1.14 19.13
CA LEU A 387 1.55 1.91 18.71
C LEU A 387 1.37 3.12 19.64
N ALA A 388 2.38 3.99 19.66
CA ALA A 388 2.38 5.17 20.52
C ALA A 388 1.27 6.14 20.10
N MET A 389 0.65 6.80 21.09
CA MET A 389 -0.52 7.67 20.89
C MET A 389 -0.25 8.79 19.87
N LYS A 390 0.93 9.41 19.93
CA LYS A 390 1.35 10.43 18.97
C LYS A 390 1.29 9.93 17.52
N ASN A 391 1.83 8.74 17.24
CA ASN A 391 1.77 8.17 15.90
C ASN A 391 0.33 7.82 15.51
N LYS A 392 -0.52 7.38 16.46
CA LYS A 392 -1.95 7.20 16.20
C LYS A 392 -2.64 8.50 15.76
N VAL A 393 -2.24 9.64 16.33
CA VAL A 393 -2.73 10.96 15.89
C VAL A 393 -2.30 11.23 14.44
N VAL A 394 -0.99 11.20 14.15
CA VAL A 394 -0.46 11.53 12.80
C VAL A 394 -1.06 10.64 11.71
N PHE A 395 -0.96 9.32 11.89
CA PHE A 395 -1.45 8.36 10.90
C PHE A 395 -2.98 8.28 10.88
N GLY A 396 -3.63 8.48 12.03
CA GLY A 396 -5.09 8.52 12.12
C GLY A 396 -5.67 9.73 11.41
N THR A 397 -5.00 10.88 11.45
CA THR A 397 -5.43 12.08 10.73
C THR A 397 -5.30 11.85 9.22
N GLY A 398 -4.16 11.35 8.74
CA GLY A 398 -4.04 10.96 7.33
C GLY A 398 -5.12 9.97 6.90
N ASP A 399 -5.41 8.99 7.76
CA ASP A 399 -6.47 8.02 7.55
C ASP A 399 -7.88 8.64 7.47
N HIS A 400 -8.19 9.59 8.36
CA HIS A 400 -9.46 10.33 8.36
C HIS A 400 -9.67 11.11 7.06
N TRP A 401 -8.60 11.78 6.58
CA TRP A 401 -8.62 12.56 5.34
C TRP A 401 -8.45 11.71 4.08
N ARG A 402 -8.31 10.39 4.20
CA ARG A 402 -8.00 9.45 3.10
C ARG A 402 -6.74 9.85 2.32
N ALA A 403 -5.82 10.52 3.00
CA ALA A 403 -4.56 10.98 2.47
C ALA A 403 -3.47 9.94 2.80
N PRO A 404 -2.74 9.40 1.80
CA PRO A 404 -1.59 8.55 2.09
C PRO A 404 -0.59 9.29 2.98
N THR A 405 -0.08 8.62 4.00
CA THR A 405 0.90 9.22 4.92
C THR A 405 2.32 8.92 4.44
N LEU A 406 3.10 9.96 4.15
CA LEU A 406 4.51 9.88 3.77
C LEU A 406 5.35 9.77 5.04
N THR A 407 6.07 8.66 5.24
CA THR A 407 6.77 8.41 6.52
C THR A 407 8.01 7.54 6.37
N ALA A 408 8.96 7.68 7.29
CA ALA A 408 10.06 6.75 7.53
C ALA A 408 9.80 5.85 8.76
N ASN A 409 8.69 6.05 9.49
CA ASN A 409 8.34 5.29 10.69
C ASN A 409 7.66 3.95 10.35
N MET A 410 8.40 3.09 9.65
CA MET A 410 7.90 1.77 9.26
C MET A 410 7.71 0.83 10.45
N GLY A 411 8.27 1.17 11.61
CA GLY A 411 8.00 0.46 12.87
C GLY A 411 6.52 0.53 13.25
N PHE A 412 5.94 1.74 13.20
CA PHE A 412 4.53 1.95 13.47
C PHE A 412 3.64 1.31 12.38
N VAL A 413 3.95 1.54 11.10
CA VAL A 413 3.21 0.96 9.96
C VAL A 413 3.14 -0.57 10.06
N ARG A 414 4.26 -1.23 10.40
CA ARG A 414 4.28 -2.68 10.60
C ARG A 414 3.44 -3.12 11.79
N ALA A 415 3.44 -2.37 12.89
CA ALA A 415 2.65 -2.70 14.08
C ALA A 415 1.14 -2.58 13.79
N VAL A 416 0.71 -1.57 13.02
CA VAL A 416 -0.67 -1.43 12.54
C VAL A 416 -1.03 -2.57 11.58
N SER A 417 -0.19 -2.87 10.61
CA SER A 417 -0.44 -3.99 9.68
C SER A 417 -0.59 -5.34 10.41
N GLN A 418 0.09 -5.51 11.55
CA GLN A 418 -0.02 -6.72 12.36
C GLN A 418 -1.39 -6.88 13.03
N SER A 419 -2.14 -5.80 13.26
CA SER A 419 -3.53 -5.87 13.75
C SER A 419 -4.56 -6.15 12.65
N GLY A 420 -4.12 -6.26 11.39
CA GLY A 420 -5.00 -6.49 10.24
C GLY A 420 -5.62 -5.23 9.66
N MET A 421 -5.33 -4.04 10.21
CA MET A 421 -5.79 -2.78 9.66
C MET A 421 -4.90 -2.32 8.49
N PRO A 422 -5.44 -2.16 7.27
CA PRO A 422 -4.70 -1.55 6.16
C PRO A 422 -4.65 -0.03 6.34
N LEU A 423 -3.47 0.54 6.12
CA LEU A 423 -3.21 1.97 6.24
C LEU A 423 -2.55 2.47 4.96
N LEU A 424 -3.05 3.58 4.41
CA LEU A 424 -2.47 4.21 3.22
C LEU A 424 -1.17 4.92 3.61
N THR A 425 -0.03 4.36 3.22
CA THR A 425 1.29 4.91 3.57
C THR A 425 2.25 4.81 2.41
N ILE A 426 3.13 5.81 2.26
CA ILE A 426 4.27 5.80 1.35
C ILE A 426 5.53 5.84 2.22
N GLU A 427 6.39 4.83 2.07
CA GLU A 427 7.67 4.75 2.76
C GLU A 427 8.70 5.65 2.09
N HIS A 428 9.46 6.39 2.88
CA HIS A 428 10.70 7.04 2.44
C HIS A 428 11.86 6.69 3.36
N ARG A 429 13.10 6.91 2.87
CA ARG A 429 14.32 6.70 3.67
C ARG A 429 14.46 7.77 4.76
N PRO A 430 14.97 7.44 5.95
CA PRO A 430 15.17 8.42 6.99
C PRO A 430 16.28 9.42 6.62
N ARG A 431 16.13 10.65 7.10
CA ARG A 431 17.09 11.74 6.97
C ARG A 431 17.20 12.51 8.28
N ALA A 432 18.38 13.03 8.57
CA ALA A 432 18.68 13.81 9.75
C ALA A 432 18.96 15.26 9.38
N LEU A 433 18.61 16.19 10.26
CA LEU A 433 19.15 17.55 10.19
C LEU A 433 20.64 17.49 10.56
N ILE A 434 21.47 18.18 9.78
CA ILE A 434 22.92 18.22 10.00
C ILE A 434 23.37 19.53 10.61
N GLY A 435 22.55 20.58 10.53
CA GLY A 435 22.82 21.90 11.10
C GLY A 435 24.05 22.61 10.54
N LEU A 436 24.46 22.26 9.31
CA LEU A 436 25.65 22.79 8.64
C LEU A 436 25.37 24.04 7.81
#